data_AF-A0A7C0URY1-F1
#
_entry.id   AF-A0A7C0URY1-F1
#
_cell.length_a   1.000
_cell.length_b   1.000
_cell.length_c   1.000
_cell.angle_alpha   90.00
_cell.angle_beta   90.00
_cell.angle_gamma   90.00
#
_symmetry.space_group_name_H-M   'P 1'
#
loop_
_entity.id
_entity.type
_entity.pdbx_description
1 polymer ?
#
loop_
_entity_poly.entity_id
_entity_poly.type
_entity_poly.pdbx_seq_one_letter_code
_entity_poly.pdbx_strand_id
1 'polypeptide(L)'
;MQEKQKIRKKLLDLRNSLSAAEIFERSNQVMANILGMDDFKKAEVVAVYISFGTEVNTHGLIRSIMGKKKVLVPVVTDKEKKELILSELRDWKELSSGSYGILEPKKEFVR
;
A
#
# COMPACT_ATOMS: atom_id res chain seq x y z
N MET A 1 3.47 -25.44 -7.40
CA MET A 1 2.58 -24.66 -6.50
C MET A 1 2.94 -24.79 -5.02
N GLN A 2 3.23 -25.99 -4.51
CA GLN A 2 3.61 -26.22 -3.11
C GLN A 2 4.87 -25.44 -2.69
N GLU A 3 5.87 -25.33 -3.56
CA GLU A 3 7.10 -24.59 -3.26
C GLU A 3 6.86 -23.08 -3.05
N LYS A 4 6.07 -22.44 -3.95
CA LYS A 4 5.66 -21.03 -3.78
C LYS A 4 4.90 -20.79 -2.47
N GLN A 5 4.06 -21.74 -2.05
CA GLN A 5 3.33 -21.64 -0.79
C GLN A 5 4.29 -21.73 0.42
N LYS A 6 5.25 -22.66 0.40
CA LYS A 6 6.28 -22.79 1.44
C LYS A 6 7.11 -21.52 1.58
N ILE A 7 7.58 -20.96 0.45
CA ILE A 7 8.35 -19.72 0.43
C ILE A 7 7.51 -18.55 0.98
N ARG A 8 6.26 -18.41 0.51
CA ARG A 8 5.36 -17.34 0.99
C ARG A 8 5.14 -17.41 2.50
N LYS A 9 4.88 -18.60 3.04
CA LYS A 9 4.72 -18.80 4.48
C LYS A 9 5.97 -18.37 5.23
N LYS A 10 7.14 -18.89 4.83
CA LYS A 10 8.43 -18.54 5.45
C LYS A 10 8.69 -17.03 5.47
N LEU A 11 8.49 -16.35 4.33
CA LEU A 11 8.73 -14.90 4.25
C LEU A 11 7.72 -14.09 5.06
N LEU A 12 6.46 -14.53 5.11
CA LEU A 12 5.44 -13.89 5.94
C LEU A 12 5.76 -14.04 7.43
N ASP A 13 6.19 -15.22 7.87
CA ASP A 13 6.59 -15.48 9.27
C ASP A 13 7.78 -14.58 9.67
N LEU A 14 8.79 -14.46 8.80
CA LEU A 14 9.94 -13.56 9.02
C LEU A 14 9.54 -12.08 9.07
N ARG A 15 8.57 -11.66 8.25
CA ARG A 15 8.07 -10.28 8.28
C ARG A 15 7.25 -10.01 9.54
N ASN A 16 6.46 -10.99 9.97
CA ASN A 16 5.63 -10.91 11.18
C ASN A 16 6.44 -10.95 12.48
N SER A 17 7.69 -11.43 12.45
CA SER A 17 8.58 -11.40 13.61
C SER A 17 9.28 -10.05 13.81
N LEU A 18 9.16 -9.11 12.88
CA LEU A 18 9.76 -7.78 13.02
C LEU A 18 9.00 -6.97 14.08
N SER A 19 9.75 -6.25 14.91
CA SER A 19 9.20 -5.28 15.83
C SER A 19 8.66 -4.04 15.11
N ALA A 20 7.77 -3.29 15.78
CA ALA A 20 7.24 -2.03 15.23
C ALA A 20 8.36 -1.02 14.92
N ALA A 21 9.42 -0.99 15.74
CA ALA A 21 10.58 -0.13 15.52
C ALA A 21 11.35 -0.51 14.25
N GLU A 22 11.61 -1.81 14.04
CA GLU A 22 12.28 -2.29 12.83
C GLU A 22 11.44 -2.04 11.57
N ILE A 23 10.13 -2.26 11.65
CA ILE A 23 9.22 -1.96 10.54
C ILE A 23 9.29 -0.48 10.20
N PHE A 24 9.24 0.40 11.20
CA PHE A 24 9.30 1.85 11.00
C PHE A 24 10.63 2.28 10.39
N GLU A 25 11.75 1.82 10.94
CA GLU A 25 13.09 2.14 10.45
C GLU A 25 13.29 1.70 9.00
N ARG A 26 12.99 0.42 8.71
CA ARG A 26 13.13 -0.13 7.36
C ARG A 26 12.17 0.53 6.37
N SER A 27 10.96 0.88 6.81
CA SER A 27 10.01 1.62 5.98
C SER A 27 10.56 2.99 5.59
N ASN A 28 11.17 3.73 6.52
CA ASN A 28 11.78 5.03 6.22
C ASN A 28 12.94 4.90 5.23
N GLN A 29 13.77 3.86 5.34
CA GLN A 29 14.83 3.59 4.36
C GLN A 29 14.26 3.33 2.97
N VAL A 30 13.20 2.53 2.86
CA VAL A 30 12.50 2.29 1.58
C VAL A 30 11.93 3.60 1.02
N MET A 31 11.31 4.43 1.85
CA MET A 31 10.76 5.71 1.42
C MET A 31 11.85 6.67 0.93
N ALA A 32 12.99 6.76 1.62
CA ALA A 32 14.12 7.57 1.18
C ALA A 32 14.62 7.17 -0.21
N ASN A 33 14.72 5.86 -0.47
CA ASN A 33 15.10 5.33 -1.78
C ASN A 33 14.08 5.71 -2.85
N ILE A 34 12.78 5.51 -2.60
CA ILE A 34 11.69 5.84 -3.54
C ILE A 34 11.71 7.34 -3.88
N LEU A 35 11.82 8.21 -2.87
CA LEU A 35 11.85 9.66 -3.06
C LEU A 35 13.11 10.12 -3.82
N GLY A 36 14.19 9.34 -3.76
CA GLY A 36 15.43 9.57 -4.49
C GLY A 36 15.36 9.21 -5.97
N MET A 37 14.44 8.32 -6.38
CA MET A 37 14.33 7.83 -7.77
C MET A 37 13.84 8.91 -8.72
N ASP A 38 14.53 9.08 -9.86
CA ASP A 38 14.12 10.05 -10.88
C ASP A 38 12.77 9.70 -11.51
N ASP A 39 12.48 8.41 -11.70
CA ASP A 39 11.18 7.94 -12.19
C ASP A 39 10.05 8.37 -11.26
N PHE A 40 10.26 8.27 -9.93
CA PHE A 40 9.28 8.70 -8.95
C PHE A 40 9.08 10.22 -8.94
N LYS A 41 10.18 10.98 -9.05
CA LYS A 41 10.12 12.44 -9.11
C LYS A 41 9.33 12.91 -10.34
N LYS A 42 9.58 12.29 -11.51
CA LYS A 42 8.92 12.62 -12.79
C LYS A 42 7.49 12.08 -12.90
N ALA A 43 7.12 11.04 -12.16
CA ALA A 43 5.79 10.44 -12.25
C ALA A 43 4.69 11.43 -11.84
N GLU A 44 3.71 11.65 -12.71
CA GLU A 44 2.51 12.44 -12.40
C GLU A 44 1.45 11.61 -11.66
N VAL A 45 1.44 10.30 -11.92
CA VAL A 45 0.50 9.32 -11.35
C VAL A 45 1.29 8.23 -10.63
N VAL A 46 0.93 7.96 -9.38
CA VAL A 46 1.56 6.94 -8.54
C VAL A 46 0.50 5.97 -8.03
N ALA A 47 0.59 4.72 -8.47
CA ALA A 47 -0.20 3.63 -7.89
C ALA A 47 0.53 3.05 -6.67
N VAL A 48 -0.13 3.01 -5.53
CA VAL A 48 0.46 2.60 -4.25
C VAL A 48 -0.61 1.92 -3.39
N TYR A 49 -0.24 0.85 -2.70
CA TYR A 49 -1.13 0.16 -1.77
C TYR A 49 -1.17 0.89 -0.42
N ILE A 50 -2.29 0.77 0.30
CA ILE A 50 -2.38 1.22 1.69
C ILE A 50 -1.91 0.08 2.58
N SER A 51 -0.71 0.25 3.16
CA SER A 51 -0.04 -0.82 3.92
C SER A 51 -0.86 -1.33 5.09
N PHE A 52 -0.79 -2.64 5.33
CA PHE A 52 -1.45 -3.32 6.45
C PHE A 52 -0.51 -4.31 7.15
N GLY A 53 -0.75 -4.55 8.45
CA GLY A 53 0.04 -5.48 9.26
C GLY A 53 1.51 -5.06 9.34
N THR A 54 2.39 -5.96 8.90
CA THR A 54 3.86 -5.81 8.96
C THR A 54 4.49 -5.42 7.62
N GLU A 55 3.69 -4.93 6.69
CA GLU A 55 4.19 -4.39 5.42
C GLU A 55 5.02 -3.12 5.61
N VAL A 56 5.75 -2.75 4.55
CA VAL A 56 6.38 -1.43 4.48
C VAL A 56 5.29 -0.38 4.65
N ASN A 57 5.48 0.53 5.61
CA ASN A 57 4.49 1.56 5.90
C ASN A 57 4.47 2.62 4.79
N THR A 58 3.41 2.62 3.97
CA THR A 58 3.23 3.54 2.83
C THR A 58 2.41 4.78 3.20
N HIS A 59 1.84 4.85 4.40
CA HIS A 59 0.89 5.91 4.77
C HIS A 59 1.55 7.29 4.74
N GLY A 60 2.79 7.39 5.25
CA GLY A 60 3.58 8.62 5.23
C GLY A 60 3.88 9.10 3.81
N LEU A 61 4.25 8.18 2.91
CA LEU A 61 4.50 8.48 1.50
C LEU A 61 3.24 9.01 0.83
N ILE A 62 2.12 8.29 0.94
CA ILE A 62 0.84 8.69 0.37
C ILE A 62 0.48 10.11 0.81
N ARG A 63 0.53 10.38 2.12
CA ARG A 63 0.25 11.72 2.68
C ARG A 63 1.19 12.81 2.15
N SER A 64 2.46 12.48 1.90
CA SER A 64 3.44 13.46 1.41
C SER A 64 3.26 13.87 -0.06
N ILE A 65 2.63 13.01 -0.86
CA ILE A 65 2.45 13.19 -2.32
C ILE A 65 1.01 13.53 -2.71
N MET A 66 0.01 13.29 -1.85
CA MET A 66 -1.35 13.76 -2.05
C MET A 66 -1.35 15.28 -2.29
N GLY A 67 -2.05 15.74 -3.34
CA GLY A 67 -2.07 17.14 -3.77
C GLY A 67 -0.89 17.59 -4.63
N LYS A 68 0.17 16.77 -4.76
CA LYS A 68 1.31 17.01 -5.67
C LYS A 68 1.31 16.06 -6.87
N LYS A 69 0.80 14.85 -6.68
CA LYS A 69 0.71 13.78 -7.68
C LYS A 69 -0.68 13.13 -7.59
N LYS A 70 -1.14 12.53 -8.69
CA LYS A 70 -2.36 11.70 -8.67
C LYS A 70 -2.03 10.38 -7.98
N VAL A 71 -2.67 10.09 -6.86
CA VAL A 71 -2.45 8.86 -6.10
C VAL A 71 -3.55 7.86 -6.41
N LEU A 72 -3.19 6.68 -6.89
CA LEU A 72 -4.11 5.57 -7.11
C LEU A 72 -3.90 4.49 -6.04
N VAL A 73 -4.98 4.05 -5.41
CA VAL A 73 -4.97 2.95 -4.42
C VAL A 73 -5.88 1.82 -4.88
N PRO A 74 -5.53 0.55 -4.57
CA PRO A 74 -6.38 -0.58 -4.93
C PRO A 74 -7.68 -0.60 -4.11
N VAL A 75 -8.77 -0.98 -4.76
CA VAL A 75 -10.08 -1.28 -4.16
C VAL A 75 -10.45 -2.70 -4.59
N VAL A 76 -10.67 -3.60 -3.63
CA VAL A 76 -11.14 -4.95 -3.94
C VAL A 76 -12.62 -4.90 -4.33
N THR A 77 -12.93 -5.30 -5.57
CA THR A 77 -14.32 -5.33 -6.07
C THR A 77 -14.98 -6.68 -5.86
N ASP A 78 -14.19 -7.78 -5.90
CA ASP A 78 -14.67 -9.14 -5.67
C ASP A 78 -13.55 -9.98 -5.03
N LYS A 79 -13.78 -10.44 -3.79
CA LYS A 79 -12.81 -11.27 -3.04
C LYS A 79 -12.69 -12.69 -3.60
N GLU A 80 -13.79 -13.27 -4.06
CA GLU A 80 -13.84 -14.65 -4.55
C GLU A 80 -13.14 -14.75 -5.90
N LYS A 81 -13.43 -13.78 -6.79
CA LYS A 81 -12.79 -13.67 -8.11
C LYS A 81 -11.40 -13.04 -8.08
N LYS A 82 -11.01 -12.45 -6.95
CA LYS A 82 -9.74 -11.72 -6.75
C LYS A 82 -9.61 -10.54 -7.73
N GLU A 83 -10.70 -9.83 -7.92
CA GLU A 83 -10.74 -8.64 -8.77
C GLU A 83 -10.50 -7.39 -7.94
N LEU A 84 -9.71 -6.48 -8.51
CA LEU A 84 -9.45 -5.17 -7.94
C LEU A 84 -9.46 -4.13 -9.05
N ILE A 85 -9.79 -2.90 -8.65
CA ILE A 85 -9.64 -1.71 -9.47
C ILE A 85 -8.69 -0.74 -8.77
N LEU A 86 -8.19 0.22 -9.51
CA LEU A 86 -7.45 1.35 -8.96
C LEU A 86 -8.39 2.54 -8.86
N SER A 87 -8.41 3.20 -7.69
CA SER A 87 -9.20 4.39 -7.45
C SER A 87 -8.30 5.55 -7.05
N GLU A 88 -8.61 6.74 -7.54
CA GLU A 88 -7.91 7.96 -7.15
C GLU A 88 -8.24 8.34 -5.70
N LEU A 89 -7.22 8.42 -4.84
CA LEU A 89 -7.34 8.90 -3.47
C LEU A 89 -7.03 10.41 -3.42
N ARG A 90 -8.03 11.23 -3.04
CA ARG A 90 -7.88 12.69 -2.94
C ARG A 90 -7.79 13.16 -1.49
N ASP A 91 -8.46 12.48 -0.56
CA ASP A 91 -8.40 12.78 0.86
C ASP A 91 -8.36 11.47 1.67
N TRP A 92 -7.56 11.44 2.74
CA TRP A 92 -7.47 10.29 3.64
C TRP A 92 -8.82 9.92 4.27
N LYS A 93 -9.75 10.88 4.42
CA LYS A 93 -11.12 10.68 4.95
C LYS A 93 -12.04 9.90 4.00
N GLU A 94 -11.64 9.74 2.74
CA GLU A 94 -12.34 8.90 1.76
C GLU A 94 -12.17 7.42 2.08
N LEU A 95 -11.19 7.06 2.91
CA LEU A 95 -10.91 5.69 3.30
C LEU A 95 -11.85 5.22 4.42
N SER A 96 -12.18 3.93 4.36
CA SER A 96 -12.87 3.19 5.43
C SER A 96 -12.27 1.79 5.55
N SER A 97 -12.53 1.09 6.66
CA SER A 97 -12.19 -0.32 6.78
C SER A 97 -12.93 -1.12 5.71
N GLY A 98 -12.19 -1.64 4.76
CA GLY A 98 -12.68 -2.40 3.62
C GLY A 98 -12.38 -3.89 3.73
N SER A 99 -12.09 -4.49 2.58
CA SER A 99 -11.74 -5.90 2.46
C SER A 99 -10.51 -6.26 3.29
N TYR A 100 -10.52 -7.45 3.91
CA TYR A 100 -9.41 -7.99 4.70
C TYR A 100 -8.96 -7.11 5.89
N GLY A 101 -9.76 -6.12 6.31
CA GLY A 101 -9.38 -5.17 7.37
C GLY A 101 -8.41 -4.08 6.91
N ILE A 102 -8.22 -3.94 5.60
CA ILE A 102 -7.37 -2.92 4.97
C ILE A 102 -8.21 -1.66 4.74
N LEU A 103 -7.58 -0.49 4.78
CA LEU A 103 -8.24 0.75 4.40
C LEU A 103 -8.44 0.80 2.89
N GLU A 104 -9.67 1.03 2.45
CA GLU A 104 -10.05 1.18 1.05
C GLU A 104 -10.94 2.41 0.87
N PRO A 105 -10.88 3.11 -0.28
CA PRO A 105 -11.86 4.12 -0.66
C PRO A 105 -13.30 3.62 -0.46
N LYS A 106 -14.15 4.43 0.19
CA LYS A 106 -15.59 4.15 0.28
C LYS A 106 -16.20 4.13 -1.12
N LYS A 107 -17.31 3.41 -1.28
CA LYS A 107 -17.96 3.20 -2.58
C LYS A 107 -18.24 4.50 -3.33
N GLU A 108 -18.65 5.55 -2.63
CA GLU A 108 -18.93 6.87 -3.22
C GLU A 108 -17.69 7.64 -3.69
N PHE A 109 -16.49 7.23 -3.28
CA PHE A 109 -15.22 7.85 -3.66
C PHE A 109 -14.43 7.03 -4.69
N VAL A 110 -14.99 5.91 -5.17
CA VAL A 110 -14.38 5.08 -6.22
C VAL A 110 -14.44 5.80 -7.56
N ARG A 111 -13.29 6.14 -8.14
CA ARG A 111 -13.17 6.90 -9.40
C ARG A 111 -11.79 6.78 -10.06
#